data_AF-A0A9D1VWI8-F1
#
_entry.id   AF-A0A9D1VWI8-F1
#
_cell.length_a   1.000
_cell.length_b   1.000
_cell.length_c   1.000
_cell.angle_alpha   90.00
_cell.angle_beta   90.00
_cell.angle_gamma   90.00
#
_symmetry.space_group_name_H-M   'P 1'
#
loop_
_entity.id
_entity.type
_entity.pdbx_description
1 polymer ?
#
loop_
_entity_poly.entity_id
_entity_poly.type
_entity_poly.pdbx_seq_one_letter_code
_entity_poly.pdbx_strand_id
1 'polypeptide(L)'
;MCGLGEKNKIIARIKYFMKCCSWSRQRIVRGYADCDKWDMFRYLQNLIPDMLQDLRDKRHGSPGFLGENYTNEDGILVNDTCHEEWDKILDRMIFLWRESNEYTCTRQNPYEEEYSKAHKDFTEKYGFLGEKLQTEKELEENRKRGGGGTVHFMDELPEYKEIFDRYFAEEKKIEEYRNASKNEAMDMLKEYFFSLWD
;
A
#
# COMPACT_ATOMS: atom_id res chain seq x y z
N MET A 1 -2.57 25.02 -4.65
CA MET A 1 -2.52 25.00 -6.13
C MET A 1 -3.78 25.63 -6.71
N CYS A 2 -3.75 26.93 -7.01
CA CYS A 2 -4.82 27.65 -7.69
C CYS A 2 -4.26 28.18 -9.02
N GLY A 3 -4.89 27.90 -10.17
CA GLY A 3 -4.51 28.57 -11.42
C GLY A 3 -4.42 27.76 -12.73
N LEU A 4 -4.91 26.53 -12.83
CA LEU A 4 -5.07 25.88 -14.15
C LEU A 4 -6.54 25.91 -14.55
N GLY A 5 -6.88 26.82 -15.47
CA GLY A 5 -8.24 26.94 -16.05
C GLY A 5 -8.73 25.61 -16.65
N GLU A 6 -10.04 25.43 -16.77
CA GLU A 6 -10.68 24.14 -17.13
C GLU A 6 -10.12 23.53 -18.43
N LYS A 7 -9.79 24.35 -19.44
CA LYS A 7 -9.16 23.88 -20.69
C LYS A 7 -7.79 23.21 -20.45
N ASN A 8 -6.99 23.72 -19.52
CA ASN A 8 -5.72 23.11 -19.14
C ASN A 8 -5.91 21.78 -18.39
N LYS A 9 -6.99 21.67 -17.59
CA LYS A 9 -7.37 20.40 -16.94
C LYS A 9 -7.76 19.33 -17.97
N ILE A 10 -8.51 19.70 -19.01
CA ILE A 10 -8.90 18.78 -20.09
C ILE A 10 -7.66 18.29 -20.86
N ILE A 11 -6.77 19.20 -21.27
CA ILE A 11 -5.53 18.83 -21.97
C ILE A 11 -4.65 17.93 -21.09
N ALA A 12 -4.54 18.22 -19.79
CA ALA A 12 -3.80 17.37 -18.86
C ALA A 12 -4.40 15.97 -18.77
N ARG A 13 -5.73 15.85 -18.72
CA ARG A 13 -6.43 14.55 -18.73
C ARG A 13 -6.17 13.77 -20.03
N ILE A 14 -6.22 14.42 -21.19
CA ILE A 14 -5.94 13.79 -22.48
C ILE A 14 -4.48 13.29 -22.54
N LYS A 15 -3.52 14.12 -22.12
CA LYS A 15 -2.10 13.72 -22.04
C LYS A 15 -1.90 12.54 -21.09
N TYR A 16 -2.56 12.56 -19.93
CA TYR A 16 -2.53 11.46 -18.98
C TYR A 16 -3.10 10.17 -19.58
N PHE A 17 -4.25 10.25 -20.25
CA PHE A 17 -4.86 9.11 -20.94
C PHE A 17 -3.93 8.50 -21.99
N MET A 18 -3.31 9.31 -22.86
CA MET A 18 -2.32 8.82 -23.83
C MET A 18 -1.14 8.12 -23.13
N LYS A 19 -0.72 8.61 -21.98
CA LYS A 19 0.32 7.99 -21.16
C LYS A 19 -0.13 6.64 -20.60
N CYS A 20 -1.37 6.52 -20.14
CA CYS A 20 -1.98 5.26 -19.71
C CYS A 20 -2.05 4.23 -20.85
N CYS A 21 -2.40 4.64 -22.07
CA CYS A 21 -2.38 3.75 -23.24
C CYS A 21 -0.95 3.26 -23.54
N SER A 22 0.04 4.16 -23.47
CA SER A 22 1.45 3.80 -23.65
C SER A 22 1.92 2.80 -22.59
N TRP A 23 1.61 3.03 -21.31
CA TRP A 23 1.93 2.10 -20.23
C TRP A 23 1.25 0.74 -20.40
N SER A 24 -0.01 0.72 -20.85
CA SER A 24 -0.72 -0.53 -21.14
C SER A 24 -0.01 -1.31 -22.24
N ARG A 25 0.41 -0.64 -23.32
CA ARG A 25 1.22 -1.27 -24.38
C ARG A 25 2.55 -1.80 -23.83
N GLN A 26 3.21 -1.09 -22.94
CA GLN A 26 4.45 -1.57 -22.31
C GLN A 26 4.23 -2.85 -21.50
N ARG A 27 3.16 -2.94 -20.70
CA ARG A 27 2.82 -4.16 -19.94
C ARG A 27 2.55 -5.35 -20.87
N ILE A 28 1.85 -5.13 -21.99
CA ILE A 28 1.63 -6.18 -22.99
C ILE A 28 2.94 -6.64 -23.63
N VAL A 29 3.84 -5.73 -23.99
CA VAL A 29 5.05 -6.06 -24.76
C VAL A 29 6.16 -6.67 -23.91
N ARG A 30 6.36 -6.22 -22.66
CA ARG A 30 7.49 -6.65 -21.82
C ARG A 30 7.12 -7.07 -20.40
N GLY A 31 5.83 -7.12 -20.06
CA GLY A 31 5.33 -7.51 -18.72
C GLY A 31 5.18 -6.36 -17.72
N TYR A 32 5.83 -5.21 -17.91
CA TYR A 32 5.74 -4.07 -16.98
C TYR A 32 5.86 -2.69 -17.70
N ALA A 33 5.34 -1.62 -17.11
CA ALA A 33 5.43 -0.24 -17.61
C ALA A 33 6.55 0.56 -16.93
N ASP A 34 6.93 1.70 -17.51
CA ASP A 34 7.96 2.57 -16.92
C ASP A 34 7.51 3.18 -15.59
N CYS A 35 6.20 3.43 -15.41
CA CYS A 35 5.66 3.88 -14.14
C CYS A 35 5.73 2.82 -13.04
N ASP A 36 5.66 1.52 -13.40
CA ASP A 36 5.76 0.42 -12.44
C ASP A 36 7.16 0.37 -11.81
N LYS A 37 8.19 0.87 -12.51
CA LYS A 37 9.56 0.98 -11.99
C LYS A 37 9.73 2.09 -10.95
N TRP A 38 8.89 3.12 -10.97
CA TRP A 38 8.97 4.24 -10.02
C TRP A 38 8.42 3.85 -8.64
N ASP A 39 7.56 2.84 -8.59
CA ASP A 39 6.83 2.41 -7.40
C ASP A 39 6.65 0.89 -7.42
N MET A 40 7.80 0.20 -7.47
CA MET A 40 7.86 -1.23 -7.74
C MET A 40 7.20 -2.05 -6.65
N PHE A 41 7.33 -1.64 -5.39
CA PHE A 41 6.72 -2.35 -4.28
C PHE A 41 5.18 -2.31 -4.40
N ARG A 42 4.58 -1.15 -4.73
CA ARG A 42 3.13 -1.05 -4.91
C ARG A 42 2.66 -1.82 -6.12
N TYR A 43 3.43 -1.84 -7.20
CA TYR A 43 3.10 -2.69 -8.36
C TYR A 43 3.04 -4.17 -7.97
N LEU A 44 4.05 -4.68 -7.24
CA LEU A 44 4.09 -6.07 -6.78
C LEU A 44 2.99 -6.39 -5.75
N GLN A 45 2.72 -5.47 -4.81
CA GLN A 45 1.65 -5.61 -3.81
C GLN A 45 0.25 -5.71 -4.42
N ASN A 46 0.04 -5.22 -5.65
CA ASN A 46 -1.21 -5.40 -6.37
C ASN A 46 -1.16 -6.66 -7.24
N LEU A 47 -0.06 -6.87 -7.99
CA LEU A 47 0.05 -7.98 -8.94
C LEU A 47 0.03 -9.35 -8.28
N ILE A 48 0.82 -9.56 -7.22
CA ILE A 48 1.00 -10.87 -6.60
C ILE A 48 -0.31 -11.43 -6.02
N PRO A 49 -1.08 -10.71 -5.18
CA PRO A 49 -2.34 -11.26 -4.67
C PRO A 49 -3.37 -11.52 -5.77
N ASP A 50 -3.38 -10.75 -6.86
CA ASP A 50 -4.26 -11.01 -8.01
C ASP A 50 -3.87 -12.30 -8.74
N MET A 51 -2.57 -12.54 -8.95
CA MET A 51 -2.08 -13.80 -9.54
C MET A 51 -2.35 -15.00 -8.63
N LEU A 52 -2.17 -14.85 -7.32
CA LEU A 52 -2.47 -15.90 -6.34
C LEU A 52 -3.97 -16.21 -6.28
N GLN A 53 -4.82 -15.18 -6.35
CA GLN A 53 -6.27 -15.36 -6.43
C GLN A 53 -6.67 -16.10 -7.71
N ASP A 54 -6.09 -15.73 -8.85
CA ASP A 54 -6.35 -16.42 -10.12
C ASP A 54 -5.93 -17.89 -10.06
N LEU A 55 -4.74 -18.17 -9.51
CA LEU A 55 -4.24 -19.53 -9.29
C LEU A 55 -5.19 -20.31 -8.37
N ARG A 56 -5.60 -19.73 -7.25
CA ARG A 56 -6.55 -20.35 -6.32
C ARG A 56 -7.84 -20.73 -7.03
N ASP A 57 -8.41 -19.81 -7.81
CA ASP A 57 -9.74 -19.99 -8.37
C ASP A 57 -9.76 -20.87 -9.64
N LYS A 58 -8.63 -21.01 -10.35
CA LYS A 58 -8.59 -21.65 -11.68
C LYS A 58 -7.63 -22.83 -11.82
N ARG A 59 -6.83 -23.15 -10.79
CA ARG A 59 -5.85 -24.24 -10.89
C ARG A 59 -6.49 -25.59 -11.27
N HIS A 60 -5.73 -26.39 -11.99
CA HIS A 60 -5.98 -27.77 -12.39
C HIS A 60 -5.27 -28.77 -11.46
N GLY A 61 -4.25 -28.32 -10.73
CA GLY A 61 -3.43 -29.17 -9.86
C GLY A 61 -3.17 -28.56 -8.48
N SER A 62 -2.66 -29.36 -7.56
CA SER A 62 -2.15 -28.90 -6.26
C SER A 62 -0.91 -29.71 -5.87
N PRO A 63 -0.03 -29.17 -5.02
CA PRO A 63 1.20 -29.87 -4.65
C PRO A 63 0.90 -31.15 -3.87
N GLY A 64 1.14 -32.31 -4.49
CA GLY A 64 0.78 -33.62 -3.91
C GLY A 64 1.60 -34.06 -2.69
N PHE A 65 2.58 -33.26 -2.26
CA PHE A 65 3.26 -33.45 -0.97
C PHE A 65 2.46 -32.89 0.21
N LEU A 66 1.44 -32.06 -0.05
CA LEU A 66 0.47 -31.59 0.94
C LEU A 66 -0.61 -32.64 1.16
N GLY A 67 -1.32 -32.59 2.28
CA GLY A 67 -2.40 -33.53 2.58
C GLY A 67 -1.93 -34.91 3.03
N GLU A 68 -2.88 -35.84 3.10
CA GLU A 68 -2.69 -37.22 3.55
C GLU A 68 -3.05 -38.22 2.45
N ASN A 69 -2.17 -39.21 2.25
CA ASN A 69 -2.45 -40.32 1.36
C ASN A 69 -3.40 -41.32 2.05
N TYR A 70 -4.44 -41.75 1.34
CA TYR A 70 -5.30 -42.85 1.78
C TYR A 70 -5.69 -43.76 0.61
N THR A 71 -6.15 -44.96 0.94
CA THR A 71 -6.66 -45.91 -0.04
C THR A 71 -8.17 -45.73 -0.18
N ASN A 72 -8.63 -45.39 -1.39
CA ASN A 72 -10.05 -45.23 -1.66
C ASN A 72 -10.78 -46.59 -1.74
N GLU A 73 -12.09 -46.57 -1.96
CA GLU A 73 -12.93 -47.78 -2.04
C GLU A 73 -12.50 -48.76 -3.14
N ASP A 74 -11.85 -48.26 -4.19
CA ASP A 74 -11.33 -49.06 -5.31
C ASP A 74 -9.92 -49.63 -5.06
N GLY A 75 -9.34 -49.40 -3.88
CA GLY A 75 -7.98 -49.86 -3.56
C GLY A 75 -6.86 -48.98 -4.12
N ILE A 76 -7.19 -47.79 -4.64
CA ILE A 76 -6.24 -46.85 -5.25
C ILE A 76 -5.73 -45.86 -4.19
N LEU A 77 -4.41 -45.65 -4.16
CA LEU A 77 -3.79 -44.63 -3.31
C LEU A 77 -4.06 -43.24 -3.90
N VAL A 78 -4.74 -42.40 -3.14
CA VAL A 78 -5.13 -41.03 -3.54
C VAL A 78 -4.76 -40.02 -2.46
N ASN A 79 -4.68 -38.74 -2.84
CA ASN A 79 -4.41 -37.61 -1.95
C ASN A 79 -5.15 -36.36 -2.46
N ASP A 80 -6.47 -36.40 -2.42
CA ASP A 80 -7.32 -35.26 -2.77
C ASP A 80 -7.34 -34.18 -1.67
N THR A 81 -7.01 -34.54 -0.42
CA THR A 81 -6.88 -33.59 0.70
C THR A 81 -5.80 -32.51 0.47
N CYS A 82 -4.84 -32.75 -0.44
CA CYS A 82 -3.84 -31.76 -0.83
C CYS A 82 -4.45 -30.46 -1.37
N HIS A 83 -5.64 -30.53 -1.98
CA HIS A 83 -6.31 -29.37 -2.56
C HIS A 83 -6.77 -28.39 -1.48
N GLU A 84 -7.38 -28.90 -0.39
CA GLU A 84 -7.87 -28.06 0.70
C GLU A 84 -6.73 -27.42 1.50
N GLU A 85 -5.64 -28.18 1.74
CA GLU A 85 -4.44 -27.62 2.38
C GLU A 85 -3.79 -26.53 1.54
N TRP A 86 -3.75 -26.73 0.22
CA TRP A 86 -3.23 -25.70 -0.68
C TRP A 86 -4.12 -24.45 -0.73
N ASP A 87 -5.45 -24.60 -0.69
CA ASP A 87 -6.38 -23.47 -0.59
C ASP A 87 -6.12 -22.62 0.65
N LYS A 88 -5.90 -23.24 1.81
CA LYS A 88 -5.58 -22.52 3.06
C LYS A 88 -4.29 -21.72 2.93
N ILE A 89 -3.28 -22.30 2.29
CA ILE A 89 -1.98 -21.63 2.07
C ILE A 89 -2.16 -20.42 1.14
N LEU A 90 -2.84 -20.62 0.00
CA LEU A 90 -3.11 -19.53 -0.95
C LEU A 90 -3.95 -18.43 -0.31
N ASP A 91 -5.00 -18.77 0.44
CA ASP A 91 -5.85 -17.81 1.16
C ASP A 91 -5.03 -16.99 2.15
N ARG A 92 -4.11 -17.62 2.89
CA ARG A 92 -3.22 -16.92 3.80
C ARG A 92 -2.26 -15.98 3.06
N MET A 93 -1.64 -16.43 1.97
CA MET A 93 -0.75 -15.58 1.17
C MET A 93 -1.49 -14.37 0.60
N ILE A 94 -2.67 -14.58 0.01
CA ILE A 94 -3.52 -13.51 -0.54
C ILE A 94 -3.88 -12.50 0.55
N PHE A 95 -4.32 -12.98 1.71
CA PHE A 95 -4.66 -12.15 2.86
C PHE A 95 -3.47 -11.28 3.29
N LEU A 96 -2.29 -11.88 3.49
CA LEU A 96 -1.11 -11.15 3.95
C LEU A 96 -0.64 -10.08 2.96
N TRP A 97 -0.66 -10.40 1.66
CA TRP A 97 -0.31 -9.44 0.62
C TRP A 97 -1.27 -8.24 0.62
N ARG A 98 -2.59 -8.48 0.76
CA ARG A 98 -3.60 -7.42 0.88
C ARG A 98 -3.43 -6.61 2.17
N GLU A 99 -3.14 -7.26 3.29
CA GLU A 99 -2.91 -6.55 4.57
C GLU A 99 -1.60 -5.78 4.61
N SER A 100 -0.59 -6.15 3.80
CA SER A 100 0.65 -5.40 3.71
C SER A 100 0.51 -4.05 2.97
N ASN A 101 -0.55 -3.90 2.18
CA ASN A 101 -0.78 -2.76 1.32
C ASN A 101 -1.67 -1.73 2.03
N GLU A 102 -1.19 -0.49 2.12
CA GLU A 102 -1.87 0.63 2.79
C GLU A 102 -3.33 0.83 2.35
N TYR A 103 -3.62 0.62 1.06
CA TYR A 103 -4.94 0.89 0.50
C TYR A 103 -5.94 -0.24 0.72
N THR A 104 -5.47 -1.46 0.99
CA THR A 104 -6.31 -2.64 1.19
C THR A 104 -6.27 -3.17 2.62
N CYS A 105 -5.34 -2.68 3.44
CA CYS A 105 -5.20 -3.02 4.85
C CYS A 105 -6.49 -2.74 5.61
N THR A 106 -6.98 -3.76 6.31
CA THR A 106 -8.21 -3.65 7.12
C THR A 106 -8.01 -2.81 8.37
N ARG A 107 -6.78 -2.65 8.86
CA ARG A 107 -6.47 -1.78 10.01
C ARG A 107 -6.47 -0.33 9.59
N GLN A 108 -7.33 0.45 10.24
CA GLN A 108 -7.50 1.88 10.04
C GLN A 108 -7.21 2.63 11.33
N ASN A 109 -6.71 3.87 11.22
CA ASN A 109 -6.44 4.70 12.38
C ASN A 109 -7.75 5.25 12.95
N PRO A 110 -8.13 4.90 14.19
CA PRO A 110 -9.36 5.42 14.82
C PRO A 110 -9.32 6.94 15.02
N TYR A 111 -8.14 7.56 15.01
CA TYR A 111 -7.97 9.00 15.17
C TYR A 111 -7.93 9.77 13.85
N GLU A 112 -8.06 9.12 12.69
CA GLU A 112 -7.96 9.75 11.36
C GLU A 112 -8.89 10.96 11.22
N GLU A 113 -10.18 10.79 11.56
CA GLU A 113 -11.15 11.88 11.42
C GLU A 113 -10.86 13.05 12.36
N GLU A 114 -10.43 12.77 13.59
CA GLU A 114 -10.13 13.79 14.59
C GLU A 114 -8.84 14.53 14.22
N TYR A 115 -7.80 13.79 13.83
CA TYR A 115 -6.55 14.36 13.32
C TYR A 115 -6.79 15.22 12.08
N SER A 116 -7.60 14.76 11.13
CA SER A 116 -7.95 15.52 9.91
C SER A 116 -8.66 16.85 10.25
N LYS A 117 -9.58 16.83 11.23
CA LYS A 117 -10.23 18.05 11.73
C LYS A 117 -9.21 18.99 12.40
N ALA A 118 -8.34 18.46 13.26
CA ALA A 118 -7.31 19.24 13.93
C ALA A 118 -6.29 19.83 12.95
N HIS A 119 -5.88 19.07 11.93
CA HIS A 119 -4.97 19.52 10.88
C HIS A 119 -5.60 20.62 10.02
N LYS A 120 -6.91 20.52 9.73
CA LYS A 120 -7.65 21.57 9.04
C LYS A 120 -7.70 22.86 9.88
N ASP A 121 -8.04 22.76 11.16
CA ASP A 121 -8.04 23.90 12.09
C ASP A 121 -6.65 24.54 12.20
N PHE A 122 -5.59 23.73 12.33
CA PHE A 122 -4.20 24.19 12.31
C PHE A 122 -3.87 24.93 11.01
N THR A 123 -4.23 24.35 9.86
CA THR A 123 -3.98 24.96 8.54
C THR A 123 -4.70 26.30 8.38
N GLU A 124 -5.93 26.42 8.89
CA GLU A 124 -6.71 27.66 8.86
C GLU A 124 -6.10 28.73 9.77
N LYS A 125 -5.77 28.36 11.02
CA LYS A 125 -5.19 29.26 12.02
C LYS A 125 -3.78 29.70 11.68
N TYR A 126 -2.89 28.75 11.38
CA TYR A 126 -1.45 28.94 11.32
C TYR A 126 -0.86 28.85 9.91
N GLY A 127 -1.63 28.38 8.92
CA GLY A 127 -1.15 28.12 7.57
C GLY A 127 -0.74 26.66 7.36
N PHE A 128 -0.58 26.25 6.11
CA PHE A 128 -0.36 24.84 5.73
C PHE A 128 0.93 24.25 6.32
N LEU A 129 1.96 25.07 6.49
CA LEU A 129 3.23 24.69 7.11
C LEU A 129 3.51 25.51 8.37
N GLY A 130 2.45 26.04 9.00
CA GLY A 130 2.56 26.90 10.17
C GLY A 130 3.27 28.23 9.87
N GLU A 131 3.12 28.78 8.66
CA GLU A 131 3.80 30.00 8.23
C GLU A 131 3.55 31.19 9.17
N LYS A 132 2.37 31.25 9.83
CA LYS A 132 2.00 32.30 10.78
C LYS A 132 2.61 32.11 12.18
N LEU A 133 3.25 30.97 12.45
CA LEU A 133 3.99 30.73 13.70
C LEU A 133 5.42 31.24 13.64
N GLN A 134 5.93 31.56 12.44
CA GLN A 134 7.30 32.02 12.27
C GLN A 134 7.57 33.32 13.02
N THR A 135 8.68 33.33 13.73
CA THR A 135 9.18 34.52 14.43
C THR A 135 9.92 35.45 13.49
N GLU A 136 10.03 36.74 13.84
CA GLU A 136 10.79 37.72 13.03
C GLU A 136 12.25 37.30 12.84
N LYS A 137 12.85 36.65 13.85
CA LYS A 137 14.21 36.12 13.77
C LYS A 137 14.33 35.04 12.69
N GLU A 138 13.38 34.10 12.65
CA GLU A 138 13.35 33.06 11.62
C GLU A 138 13.13 33.65 10.24
N LEU A 139 12.24 34.63 10.10
CA LEU A 139 12.03 35.34 8.84
C LEU A 139 13.31 36.01 8.35
N GLU A 140 14.06 36.68 9.23
CA GLU A 140 15.31 37.33 8.87
C GLU A 140 16.40 36.32 8.48
N GLU A 141 16.52 35.21 9.20
CA GLU A 141 17.43 34.12 8.86
C GLU A 141 17.07 33.45 7.53
N ASN A 142 15.78 33.19 7.29
CA ASN A 142 15.28 32.60 6.05
C ASN A 142 15.56 33.53 4.84
N ARG A 143 15.44 34.85 5.02
CA ARG A 143 15.85 35.84 4.00
C ARG A 143 17.35 35.76 3.69
N LYS A 144 18.20 35.60 4.71
CA LYS A 144 19.68 35.47 4.53
C LYS A 144 20.07 34.20 3.79
N ARG A 145 19.31 33.12 3.94
CA ARG A 145 19.58 31.79 3.35
C ARG A 145 19.09 31.64 1.89
N GLY A 146 18.49 32.69 1.32
CA GLY A 146 17.96 32.65 -0.05
C GLY A 146 16.49 32.23 -0.14
N GLY A 147 15.75 32.25 0.96
CA GLY A 147 14.33 31.87 1.04
C GLY A 147 14.10 30.48 1.63
N GLY A 148 12.84 30.02 1.58
CA GLY A 148 12.37 28.83 2.28
C GLY A 148 11.95 29.17 3.71
N GLY A 149 10.67 28.96 4.04
CA GLY A 149 10.16 29.22 5.39
C GLY A 149 10.50 28.07 6.34
N THR A 150 10.74 28.39 7.62
CA THR A 150 10.73 27.39 8.71
C THR A 150 9.36 26.71 8.74
N VAL A 151 9.34 25.38 8.80
CA VAL A 151 8.09 24.61 8.89
C VAL A 151 7.81 24.38 10.37
N HIS A 152 6.57 24.67 10.77
CA HIS A 152 6.06 24.38 12.11
C HIS A 152 4.96 23.32 12.01
N PHE A 153 4.95 22.42 12.97
CA PHE A 153 4.01 21.29 13.01
C PHE A 153 3.05 21.41 14.20
N MET A 154 1.98 20.63 14.14
CA MET A 154 0.93 20.64 15.17
C MET A 154 1.45 20.26 16.56
N ASP A 155 2.41 19.33 16.65
CA ASP A 155 2.93 18.81 17.92
C ASP A 155 3.74 19.82 18.76
N GLU A 156 4.17 20.91 18.12
CA GLU A 156 4.82 22.05 18.77
C GLU A 156 3.84 22.87 19.62
N LEU A 157 2.53 22.75 19.35
CA LEU A 157 1.48 23.46 20.06
C LEU A 157 0.77 22.53 21.06
N PRO A 158 0.63 22.94 22.35
CA PRO A 158 -0.04 22.12 23.37
C PRO A 158 -1.46 21.72 23.00
N GLU A 159 -2.18 22.54 22.23
CA GLU A 159 -3.57 22.30 21.82
C GLU A 159 -3.74 21.12 20.84
N TYR A 160 -2.71 20.80 20.04
CA TYR A 160 -2.77 19.68 19.08
C TYR A 160 -1.86 18.51 19.46
N LYS A 161 -0.97 18.69 20.44
CA LYS A 161 0.02 17.69 20.84
C LYS A 161 -0.60 16.33 21.16
N GLU A 162 -1.68 16.31 21.93
CA GLU A 162 -2.30 15.05 22.34
C GLU A 162 -2.87 14.24 21.17
N ILE A 163 -3.63 14.87 20.28
CA ILE A 163 -4.18 14.19 19.10
C ILE A 163 -3.08 13.78 18.13
N PHE A 164 -2.05 14.61 17.96
CA PHE A 164 -0.89 14.28 17.15
C PHE A 164 -0.18 13.03 17.69
N ASP A 165 0.18 13.03 18.98
CA ASP A 165 0.89 11.92 19.60
C ASP A 165 0.08 10.61 19.52
N ARG A 166 -1.24 10.66 19.75
CA ARG A 166 -2.13 9.48 19.64
C ARG A 166 -2.23 8.97 18.21
N TYR A 167 -2.44 9.86 17.24
CA TYR A 167 -2.55 9.52 15.83
C TYR A 167 -1.29 8.83 15.32
N PHE A 168 -0.12 9.44 15.55
CA PHE A 168 1.15 8.90 15.07
C PHE A 168 1.60 7.64 15.83
N ALA A 169 1.26 7.51 17.11
CA ALA A 169 1.49 6.28 17.85
C ALA A 169 0.69 5.10 17.27
N GLU A 170 -0.55 5.34 16.82
CA GLU A 170 -1.36 4.31 16.20
C GLU A 170 -0.94 4.02 14.75
N GLU A 171 -0.58 5.05 13.97
CA GLU A 171 0.03 4.88 12.63
C GLU A 171 1.26 3.97 12.69
N LYS A 172 2.12 4.17 13.69
CA LYS A 172 3.31 3.34 13.89
C LYS A 172 2.94 1.87 14.10
N LYS A 173 1.90 1.58 14.89
CA LYS A 173 1.44 0.19 15.09
C LYS A 173 0.86 -0.41 13.82
N ILE A 174 0.15 0.39 13.02
CA ILE A 174 -0.40 -0.05 11.72
C ILE A 174 0.74 -0.31 10.73
N GLU A 175 1.76 0.53 10.71
CA GLU A 175 2.98 0.31 9.90
C GLU A 175 3.73 -0.96 10.32
N GLU A 176 3.93 -1.17 11.62
CA GLU A 176 4.54 -2.40 12.16
C GLU A 176 3.75 -3.64 11.75
N TYR A 177 2.41 -3.58 11.83
CA TYR A 177 1.53 -4.65 11.37
C TYR A 177 1.68 -4.92 9.87
N ARG A 178 1.62 -3.89 9.02
CA ARG A 178 1.80 -4.03 7.56
C ARG A 178 3.17 -4.63 7.22
N ASN A 179 4.22 -4.21 7.93
CA ASN A 179 5.55 -4.75 7.78
C ASN A 179 5.65 -6.22 8.19
N ALA A 180 4.99 -6.62 9.28
CA ALA A 180 4.91 -8.02 9.69
C ALA A 180 4.17 -8.86 8.64
N SER A 181 3.02 -8.38 8.15
CA SER A 181 2.25 -9.05 7.09
C SER A 181 3.07 -9.23 5.81
N LYS A 182 3.81 -8.19 5.40
CA LYS A 182 4.74 -8.25 4.25
C LYS A 182 5.83 -9.31 4.45
N ASN A 183 6.45 -9.35 5.64
CA ASN A 183 7.53 -10.29 5.92
C ASN A 183 7.01 -11.73 5.86
N GLU A 184 5.88 -12.00 6.51
CA GLU A 184 5.24 -13.33 6.47
C GLU A 184 4.83 -13.72 5.04
N ALA A 185 4.25 -12.79 4.27
CA ALA A 185 3.91 -13.03 2.86
C ALA A 185 5.14 -13.42 2.02
N MET A 186 6.28 -12.78 2.26
CA MET A 186 7.55 -13.08 1.58
C MET A 186 8.13 -14.42 2.00
N ASP A 187 8.04 -14.77 3.29
CA ASP A 187 8.49 -16.07 3.79
C ASP A 187 7.68 -17.21 3.19
N MET A 188 6.35 -17.06 3.12
CA MET A 188 5.48 -18.03 2.43
C MET A 188 5.76 -18.09 0.93
N LEU A 189 5.93 -16.92 0.27
CA LEU A 189 6.29 -16.88 -1.15
C LEU A 189 7.61 -17.61 -1.42
N LYS A 190 8.60 -17.46 -0.53
CA LYS A 190 9.87 -18.18 -0.59
C LYS A 190 9.71 -19.68 -0.41
N GLU A 191 8.90 -20.09 0.57
CA GLU A 191 8.64 -21.51 0.87
C GLU A 191 7.95 -22.23 -0.29
N TYR A 192 6.90 -21.61 -0.84
CA TYR A 192 6.05 -22.21 -1.85
C TYR A 192 6.36 -21.77 -3.28
N PHE A 193 7.48 -21.09 -3.51
CA PHE A 193 7.81 -20.47 -4.81
C PHE A 193 7.66 -21.43 -6.00
N PHE A 194 8.22 -22.63 -5.89
CA PHE A 194 8.15 -23.66 -6.94
C PHE A 194 6.84 -24.45 -6.95
N SER A 195 5.91 -24.13 -6.06
CA SER A 195 4.55 -24.69 -6.01
C SER A 195 3.51 -23.75 -6.62
N LEU A 196 3.90 -22.53 -7.00
CA LEU A 196 3.04 -21.55 -7.69
C LEU A 196 2.96 -21.83 -9.20
N TRP A 197 2.49 -23.03 -9.55
CA TRP A 197 2.22 -23.46 -10.91
C TRP A 197 0.77 -23.96 -11.02
N ASP A 198 0.27 -23.92 -12.25
CA ASP A 198 -0.98 -24.54 -12.68
C ASP A 198 -0.67 -25.57 -13.78
#